data_AF-D9UUJ3-F1
#
_entry.id   AF-D9UUJ3-F1
#
_cell.length_a   1.000
_cell.length_b   1.000
_cell.length_c   1.000
_cell.angle_alpha   90.00
_cell.angle_beta   90.00
_cell.angle_gamma   90.00
#
_symmetry.space_group_name_H-M   'P 1'
#
loop_
_entity.id
_entity.type
_entity.pdbx_description
1 polymer ?
#
loop_
_entity_poly.entity_id
_entity_poly.type
_entity_poly.pdbx_seq_one_letter_code
_entity_poly.pdbx_strand_id
1 'polypeptide(L)'
;MSGGWAGSDRRTKLPPDWPVIRADVLDRDGHRCRWHDGGVLCGKHATEVDHIKPGNDHRPSNLQALCRDHHAIKSSREGNAARWALKRTRPAERHPGLI
;
A
#
# COMPACT_ATOMS: atom_id res chain seq x y z
N MET A 1 -13.49 20.42 5.73
CA MET A 1 -12.84 19.10 5.87
C MET A 1 -12.42 18.62 4.48
N SER A 2 -11.25 19.04 4.00
CA SER A 2 -10.72 18.71 2.68
C SER A 2 -10.07 17.31 2.69
N GLY A 3 -10.90 16.28 2.68
CA GLY A 3 -10.45 14.91 2.46
C GLY A 3 -10.15 14.70 0.97
N GLY A 4 -8.87 14.67 0.60
CA GLY A 4 -8.37 14.37 -0.75
C GLY A 4 -8.61 12.92 -1.19
N TRP A 5 -9.83 12.41 -1.01
CA TRP A 5 -10.31 11.09 -1.44
C TRP A 5 -11.19 11.18 -2.69
N ALA A 6 -11.68 12.37 -3.05
CA ALA A 6 -12.41 12.59 -4.29
C ALA A 6 -11.44 12.58 -5.48
N GLY A 7 -11.50 11.51 -6.30
CA GLY A 7 -10.66 11.33 -7.50
C GLY A 7 -9.52 10.31 -7.37
N SER A 8 -9.48 9.53 -6.29
CA SER A 8 -8.49 8.45 -6.17
C SER A 8 -8.87 7.26 -7.07
N ASP A 9 -8.24 7.16 -8.25
CA ASP A 9 -8.42 6.03 -9.20
C ASP A 9 -7.93 4.67 -8.67
N ARG A 10 -7.48 4.61 -7.41
CA ARG A 10 -6.93 3.40 -6.80
C ARG A 10 -7.94 2.25 -6.78
N ARG A 11 -9.24 2.57 -6.64
CA ARG A 11 -10.32 1.56 -6.67
C ARG A 11 -10.74 1.19 -8.10
N THR A 12 -10.58 2.10 -9.06
CA THR A 12 -10.93 1.92 -10.49
C THR A 12 -9.87 1.17 -11.29
N LYS A 13 -8.65 0.99 -10.75
CA LYS A 13 -7.54 0.24 -11.37
C LYS A 13 -7.46 -1.24 -11.01
N LEU A 14 -8.38 -1.72 -10.17
CA LEU A 14 -8.49 -3.13 -9.86
C LEU A 14 -9.20 -3.85 -11.02
N PRO A 15 -8.72 -5.03 -11.43
CA PRO A 15 -9.33 -5.75 -12.52
C PRO A 15 -10.70 -6.30 -12.06
N PRO A 16 -11.65 -6.56 -12.99
CA PRO A 16 -13.01 -6.98 -12.64
C PRO A 16 -13.06 -8.28 -11.82
N ASP A 17 -12.05 -9.14 -11.99
CA ASP A 17 -11.87 -10.42 -11.32
C ASP A 17 -11.11 -10.32 -9.98
N TRP A 18 -10.87 -9.10 -9.47
CA TRP A 18 -10.19 -8.89 -8.20
C TRP A 18 -10.74 -9.72 -7.01
N PRO A 19 -12.06 -9.92 -6.84
CA PRO A 19 -12.57 -10.77 -5.77
C PRO A 19 -12.08 -12.22 -5.86
N VAL A 20 -11.92 -12.76 -7.08
CA VAL A 20 -11.41 -14.11 -7.34
C VAL A 20 -9.92 -14.16 -7.03
N ILE A 21 -9.14 -13.24 -7.59
CA ILE A 21 -7.69 -13.13 -7.32
C ILE A 21 -7.43 -13.02 -5.81
N ARG A 22 -8.22 -12.21 -5.11
CA ARG A 22 -8.12 -12.02 -3.66
C ARG A 22 -8.39 -13.33 -2.92
N ALA A 23 -9.44 -14.07 -3.29
CA ALA A 23 -9.74 -15.36 -2.67
C ALA A 23 -8.59 -16.36 -2.90
N ASP A 24 -8.12 -16.48 -4.14
CA ASP A 24 -7.03 -17.39 -4.51
C ASP A 24 -5.74 -17.09 -3.74
N VAL A 25 -5.40 -15.81 -3.56
CA VAL A 25 -4.20 -15.42 -2.79
C VAL A 25 -4.36 -15.74 -1.29
N LEU A 26 -5.54 -15.48 -0.71
CA LEU A 26 -5.80 -15.83 0.68
C LEU A 26 -5.73 -17.34 0.90
N ASP A 27 -6.32 -18.13 0.00
CA ASP A 27 -6.31 -19.59 0.07
C ASP A 27 -4.91 -20.16 -0.15
N ARG A 28 -4.16 -19.66 -1.14
CA ARG A 28 -2.74 -20.01 -1.38
C ARG A 28 -1.88 -19.77 -0.14
N ASP A 29 -2.10 -18.65 0.54
CA ASP A 29 -1.33 -18.25 1.72
C ASP A 29 -1.90 -18.88 3.02
N GLY A 30 -2.93 -19.71 2.92
CA GLY A 30 -3.56 -20.42 4.04
C GLY A 30 -4.21 -19.48 5.04
N HIS A 31 -4.70 -18.32 4.58
CA HIS A 31 -5.23 -17.23 5.41
C HIS A 31 -4.23 -16.77 6.49
N ARG A 32 -2.93 -16.87 6.21
CA ARG A 32 -1.85 -16.46 7.12
C ARG A 32 -1.05 -15.32 6.53
N CYS A 33 -0.81 -14.32 7.37
CA CYS A 33 -0.02 -13.15 7.03
C CYS A 33 1.38 -13.54 6.60
N ARG A 34 1.73 -13.15 5.37
CA ARG A 34 3.02 -13.43 4.72
C ARG A 34 4.10 -12.39 5.02
N TRP A 35 3.79 -11.38 5.83
CA TRP A 35 4.75 -10.37 6.23
C TRP A 35 5.94 -10.97 6.97
N HIS A 36 7.15 -10.57 6.56
CA HIS A 36 8.39 -10.89 7.26
C HIS A 36 8.92 -9.65 7.98
N ASP A 37 9.19 -9.79 9.27
CA ASP A 37 9.84 -8.76 10.07
C ASP A 37 11.09 -9.37 10.73
N GLY A 38 12.26 -8.83 10.43
CA GLY A 38 13.53 -9.37 10.94
C GLY A 38 13.78 -10.86 10.62
N GLY A 39 13.25 -11.36 9.50
CA GLY A 39 13.34 -12.78 9.11
C GLY A 39 12.26 -13.69 9.73
N VAL A 40 11.44 -13.17 10.64
CA VAL A 40 10.34 -13.91 11.27
C VAL A 40 9.06 -13.69 10.47
N LEU A 41 8.38 -14.78 10.12
CA LEU A 41 7.07 -14.74 9.47
C LEU A 41 5.99 -14.39 10.51
N CYS A 42 5.14 -13.41 10.20
CA CYS A 42 4.06 -13.01 11.11
C CYS A 42 3.04 -14.13 11.38
N GLY A 43 2.51 -14.78 10.32
CA GLY A 43 1.64 -15.95 10.44
C GLY A 43 0.25 -15.74 11.07
N LYS A 44 -0.09 -14.53 11.54
CA LYS A 44 -1.43 -14.15 12.04
C LYS A 44 -2.50 -14.31 10.94
N HIS A 45 -3.77 -14.41 11.32
CA HIS A 45 -4.87 -14.48 10.36
C HIS A 45 -4.86 -13.27 9.41
N ALA A 46 -4.92 -13.54 8.11
CA ALA A 46 -4.92 -12.54 7.05
C ALA A 46 -6.33 -12.37 6.47
N THR A 47 -6.73 -11.12 6.31
CA THR A 47 -8.00 -10.73 5.67
C THR A 47 -7.78 -9.80 4.48
N GLU A 48 -6.58 -9.26 4.34
CA GLU A 48 -6.23 -8.29 3.32
C GLU A 48 -5.25 -8.93 2.32
N VAL A 49 -5.33 -8.48 1.07
CA VAL A 49 -4.36 -8.84 0.02
C VAL A 49 -3.76 -7.55 -0.51
N ASP A 50 -2.44 -7.53 -0.61
CA ASP A 50 -1.70 -6.34 -1.00
C ASP A 50 -0.53 -6.71 -1.91
N HIS A 51 -0.08 -5.74 -2.70
CA HIS A 51 1.02 -5.93 -3.65
C HIS A 51 2.36 -5.99 -2.93
N ILE A 52 3.18 -6.99 -3.22
CA ILE A 52 4.57 -7.09 -2.73
C ILE A 52 5.38 -5.91 -3.28
N LYS A 53 5.31 -5.68 -4.60
CA LYS A 53 5.86 -4.49 -5.27
C LYS A 53 4.70 -3.54 -5.64
N PRO A 54 4.73 -2.28 -5.18
CA PRO A 54 3.69 -1.31 -5.50
C PRO A 54 3.50 -1.14 -7.02
N GLY A 55 2.26 -1.04 -7.49
CA GLY A 55 1.95 -0.83 -8.91
C GLY A 55 0.60 -1.42 -9.31
N ASN A 56 0.41 -1.63 -10.61
CA ASN A 56 -0.81 -2.25 -11.17
C ASN A 56 -0.57 -3.72 -11.59
N ASP A 57 0.46 -4.36 -11.06
CA ASP A 57 0.73 -5.77 -11.33
C ASP A 57 -0.07 -6.66 -10.38
N HIS A 58 -1.23 -7.10 -10.85
CA HIS A 58 -2.19 -7.90 -10.08
C HIS A 58 -1.96 -9.42 -10.23
N ARG A 59 -0.80 -9.84 -10.77
CA ARG A 59 -0.48 -11.26 -10.85
C ARG A 59 -0.35 -11.85 -9.43
N PRO A 60 -0.82 -13.08 -9.17
CA PRO A 60 -0.71 -13.71 -7.86
C PRO A 60 0.72 -13.69 -7.30
N SER A 61 1.75 -13.78 -8.15
CA SER A 61 3.16 -13.71 -7.74
C SER A 61 3.59 -12.38 -7.14
N ASN A 62 2.88 -11.28 -7.41
CA ASN A 62 3.11 -9.97 -6.83
C ASN A 62 2.10 -9.65 -5.72
N LEU A 63 1.25 -10.59 -5.31
CA LEU A 63 0.25 -10.39 -4.26
C LEU A 63 0.59 -11.26 -3.05
N GLN A 64 0.29 -10.75 -1.86
CA GLN A 64 0.49 -11.46 -0.61
C GLN A 64 -0.68 -11.22 0.37
N ALA A 65 -1.02 -12.23 1.14
CA ALA A 65 -1.97 -12.11 2.24
C ALA A 65 -1.34 -11.40 3.44
N LEU A 66 -2.05 -10.41 4.00
CA LEU A 66 -1.62 -9.64 5.16
C LEU A 66 -2.71 -9.61 6.24
N CYS A 67 -2.28 -9.61 7.51
CA CYS A 67 -3.16 -9.22 8.60
C CYS A 67 -3.39 -7.70 8.56
N ARG A 68 -4.47 -7.25 9.19
CA ARG A 68 -4.86 -5.84 9.23
C ARG A 68 -3.75 -4.91 9.73
N ASP A 69 -3.00 -5.33 10.74
CA ASP A 69 -1.90 -4.54 11.32
C ASP A 69 -0.77 -4.30 10.30
N HIS A 70 -0.28 -5.37 9.67
CA HIS A 70 0.81 -5.27 8.70
C HIS A 70 0.37 -4.58 7.40
N HIS A 71 -0.87 -4.79 6.98
CA HIS A 71 -1.45 -4.03 5.87
C HIS A 71 -1.45 -2.52 6.15
N ALA A 72 -1.86 -2.10 7.35
CA ALA A 72 -1.84 -0.69 7.75
C ALA A 72 -0.41 -0.13 7.81
N ILE A 73 0.55 -0.90 8.33
CA ILE A 73 1.97 -0.51 8.36
C ILE A 73 2.49 -0.30 6.93
N LYS A 74 2.22 -1.23 6.00
CA LYS A 74 2.65 -1.11 4.61
C LYS A 74 2.03 0.11 3.93
N SER A 75 0.70 0.25 4.03
CA SER A 75 -0.03 1.39 3.47
C SER A 75 0.51 2.73 3.96
N SER A 76 0.83 2.84 5.26
CA SER A 76 1.42 4.04 5.85
C SER A 76 2.84 4.31 5.30
N ARG A 77 3.69 3.28 5.22
CA ARG A 77 5.05 3.40 4.67
C ARG A 77 5.03 3.87 3.21
N GLU A 78 4.15 3.30 2.40
CA GLU A 78 4.00 3.68 0.98
C GLU A 78 3.43 5.08 0.80
N GLY A 79 2.41 5.45 1.58
CA GLY A 79 1.86 6.80 1.58
C GLY A 79 2.91 7.85 1.95
N ASN A 80 3.73 7.57 2.97
CA ASN A 80 4.86 8.43 3.35
C ASN A 80 5.91 8.50 2.24
N ALA A 81 6.32 7.38 1.66
CA ALA A 81 7.29 7.35 0.57
C ALA A 81 6.81 8.16 -0.65
N ALA A 82 5.54 8.01 -1.05
CA ALA A 82 4.93 8.78 -2.13
C ALA A 82 4.90 10.28 -1.82
N ARG A 83 4.59 10.67 -0.58
CA ARG A 83 4.63 12.07 -0.13
C ARG A 83 6.04 12.67 -0.25
N TRP A 84 7.07 11.91 0.15
CA TRP A 84 8.45 12.36 0.04
C TRP A 84 8.92 12.45 -1.42
N ALA A 85 8.53 11.50 -2.27
CA ALA A 85 8.81 11.55 -3.71
C ALA A 85 8.17 12.77 -4.41
N LEU A 86 6.98 13.18 -3.96
CA LEU A 86 6.26 14.35 -4.48
C LEU A 86 6.69 15.67 -3.86
N LYS A 87 7.63 15.67 -2.90
CA LYS A 87 8.12 16.89 -2.26
C LYS A 87 8.97 17.66 -3.28
N ARG A 88 8.30 18.51 -4.07
CA ARG A 88 8.91 19.69 -4.68
C ARG A 88 9.60 20.45 -3.55
N THR A 89 10.90 20.67 -3.66
CA THR A 89 11.60 21.64 -2.82
C THR A 89 10.79 22.92 -2.85
N ARG A 90 10.19 23.30 -1.72
CA ARG A 90 9.61 24.64 -1.59
C ARG A 90 10.79 25.59 -1.80
N PRO A 91 10.76 26.48 -2.81
CA PRO A 91 11.81 27.49 -2.93
C PRO A 91 11.91 28.26 -1.61
N ALA A 92 13.13 28.60 -1.19
CA ALA A 92 13.36 29.35 0.03
C ALA A 92 12.48 30.62 0.01
N GLU A 93 11.75 30.86 1.10
CA GLU A 93 10.91 32.05 1.22
C GLU A 93 11.82 33.29 1.12
N ARG A 94 11.54 34.19 0.18
CA ARG A 94 12.20 35.50 0.14
C ARG A 94 11.63 36.32 1.29
N HIS A 95 12.33 36.35 2.42
CA HIS A 95 11.95 37.18 3.55
C HIS A 95 11.98 38.67 3.15
N PRO A 96 10.93 39.45 3.42
CA PRO A 96 10.84 40.87 3.01
C PRO A 96 11.76 41.82 3.81
N GLY A 97 12.79 41.31 4.48
CA GLY A 97 13.68 42.07 5.37
C GLY A 97 15.17 42.00 5.06
N LEU A 98 15.57 41.48 3.89
CA LEU A 98 16.94 41.62 3.39
C LEU A 98 16.98 42.71 2.32
N ILE A 99 17.21 43.95 2.75
CA ILE A 99 17.71 45.08 1.95
C ILE A 99 18.74 45.83 2.78
#